data_AF-A0A0A6RKR4-F1
#
_entry.id   AF-A0A0A6RKR4-F1
#
_cell.length_a   1.000
_cell.length_b   1.000
_cell.length_c   1.000
_cell.angle_alpha   90.00
_cell.angle_beta   90.00
_cell.angle_gamma   90.00
#
_symmetry.space_group_name_H-M   'P 1'
#
loop_
_entity.id
_entity.type
_entity.pdbx_description
1 polymer ?
#
loop_
_entity_poly.entity_id
_entity_poly.type
_entity_poly.pdbx_seq_one_letter_code
_entity_poly.pdbx_strand_id
1 'polypeptide(L)'
;MAIHTHLIDKGKHKEFLKEERKDPFTQQRIEPGDRIVFCANCKLAFSVTTWETIKDARYCFGSNKCDHTQTLREFPQAHKVIFKSKRKSTDSNRSPNPPTPFPTRKIFASLFALIIIVGLIIATPQKQTCTPNKQATQQEIHHFVEKYFSVTKQKDIGSILSYYDQKVNYLNKGLVDKKHIRKDKADYFDKWTKIEQHLQGDTEILKSSTPKKTDIKFQFQFSARNQNRKPGAKAISGMTVQTWTLGCVEKELKNTSENKTIIKWVADEPVHLKQVRILTGAGVKLRKAPRWNAKTVTILQIGTIVSQLEPARKNWYRVITPNNKKGWVHSKYAMSFDINQFEQTYLVVANKKLNSKASFGDLVDLYHFLARVSNEVTQIKIAAELKLLHLLALQRSLEKIPRYQQNNSPYSEWLKQRQAKIEYNNSTGFGSVKRELFQQLHEEYSGLPIAERILREAP
;
A
#
# COMPACT_ATOMS: atom_id res chain seq x y z
N MET A 1 37.93 0.68 -3.62
CA MET A 1 38.07 1.58 -4.79
C MET A 1 37.95 3.01 -4.31
N ALA A 2 38.84 3.91 -4.77
CA ALA A 2 38.81 5.30 -4.34
C ALA A 2 37.60 6.03 -4.93
N ILE A 3 36.83 6.71 -4.08
CA ILE A 3 35.72 7.58 -4.49
C ILE A 3 36.30 9.00 -4.61
N HIS A 4 36.29 9.54 -5.82
CA HIS A 4 36.75 10.89 -6.10
C HIS A 4 35.59 11.87 -5.96
N THR A 5 35.61 12.63 -4.86
CA THR A 5 34.58 13.63 -4.54
C THR A 5 35.01 15.03 -4.97
N HIS A 6 34.08 15.81 -5.53
CA HIS A 6 34.29 17.18 -5.97
C HIS A 6 33.38 18.11 -5.17
N LEU A 7 33.95 19.18 -4.60
CA LEU A 7 33.19 20.24 -3.94
C LEU A 7 32.77 21.29 -4.97
N ILE A 8 31.47 21.55 -5.09
CA ILE A 8 30.95 22.52 -6.06
C ILE A 8 31.21 23.94 -5.58
N ASP A 9 32.27 24.55 -6.11
CA ASP A 9 32.56 25.96 -5.92
C ASP A 9 31.82 26.88 -6.92
N LYS A 10 31.21 27.96 -6.42
CA LYS A 10 30.44 28.94 -7.22
C LYS A 10 31.30 29.68 -8.25
N GLY A 11 32.57 29.93 -7.95
CA GLY A 11 33.51 30.64 -8.82
C GLY A 11 34.12 29.76 -9.90
N LYS A 12 34.57 28.56 -9.53
CA LYS A 12 35.29 27.61 -10.40
C LYS A 12 34.36 26.79 -11.29
N HIS A 13 33.13 26.51 -10.88
CA HIS A 13 32.20 25.64 -11.61
C HIS A 13 30.99 26.37 -12.19
N LYS A 14 31.16 27.63 -12.61
CA LYS A 14 30.07 28.48 -13.15
C LYS A 14 29.32 27.81 -14.31
N GLU A 15 30.02 27.21 -15.26
CA GLU A 15 29.38 26.57 -16.42
C GLU A 15 28.58 25.33 -16.03
N PHE A 16 29.09 24.51 -15.12
CA PHE A 16 28.35 23.36 -14.58
C PHE A 16 27.08 23.79 -13.84
N LEU A 17 27.14 24.87 -13.07
CA LEU A 17 25.99 25.40 -12.33
C LEU A 17 24.91 25.99 -13.26
N LYS A 18 25.29 26.55 -14.42
CA LYS A 18 24.34 27.01 -15.45
C LYS A 18 23.53 25.87 -16.05
N GLU A 19 24.05 24.65 -16.05
CA GLU A 19 23.34 23.47 -16.54
C GLU A 19 22.22 22.99 -15.60
N GLU A 20 22.10 23.59 -14.40
CA GLU A 20 21.07 23.30 -13.40
C GLU A 20 20.91 21.80 -13.10
N ARG A 21 22.03 21.07 -13.14
CA ARG A 21 22.01 19.61 -13.01
C ARG A 21 21.41 19.19 -11.69
N LYS A 22 20.67 18.07 -11.76
CA LYS A 22 20.03 17.44 -10.61
C LYS A 22 20.66 16.08 -10.37
N ASP A 23 20.75 15.70 -9.10
CA ASP A 23 21.07 14.33 -8.72
C ASP A 23 20.04 13.39 -9.36
N PRO A 24 20.45 12.40 -10.18
CA PRO A 24 19.52 11.54 -10.90
C PRO A 24 18.57 10.74 -10.00
N PHE A 25 18.94 10.49 -8.75
CA PHE A 25 18.17 9.69 -7.81
C PHE A 25 17.25 10.56 -6.93
N THR A 26 17.80 11.61 -6.31
CA THR A 26 17.02 12.48 -5.40
C THR A 26 16.30 13.60 -6.14
N GLN A 27 16.70 13.90 -7.38
CA GLN A 27 16.24 15.05 -8.17
C GLN A 27 16.50 16.41 -7.51
N GLN A 28 17.30 16.44 -6.45
CA GLN A 28 17.77 17.68 -5.83
C GLN A 28 18.73 18.38 -6.78
N ARG A 29 18.56 19.70 -6.92
CA ARG A 29 19.48 20.54 -7.69
C ARG A 29 20.84 20.52 -6.99
N ILE A 30 21.90 20.40 -7.78
CA ILE A 30 23.27 20.48 -7.26
C ILE A 30 23.62 21.97 -7.13
N GLU A 31 23.95 22.40 -5.92
CA GLU A 31 24.18 23.79 -5.55
C GLU A 31 25.63 24.03 -5.11
N PRO A 32 26.10 25.29 -5.08
CA PRO A 32 27.39 25.62 -4.49
C PRO A 32 27.50 25.13 -3.05
N GLY A 33 28.60 24.45 -2.72
CA GLY A 33 28.83 23.82 -1.42
C GLY A 33 28.53 22.32 -1.39
N ASP A 34 27.84 21.78 -2.40
CA ASP A 34 27.57 20.35 -2.47
C ASP A 34 28.84 19.54 -2.76
N ARG A 35 28.92 18.36 -2.15
CA ARG A 35 29.91 17.35 -2.52
C ARG A 35 29.27 16.34 -3.45
N ILE A 36 29.83 16.22 -4.64
CA ILE A 36 29.34 15.32 -5.68
C ILE A 36 30.42 14.38 -6.17
N VAL A 37 30.00 13.35 -6.89
CA VAL A 37 30.85 12.44 -7.66
C VAL A 37 30.33 12.35 -9.08
N PHE A 38 31.25 12.14 -10.03
CA PHE A 38 30.87 11.85 -11.40
C PHE A 38 31.11 10.38 -11.70
N CYS A 39 30.11 9.69 -12.22
CA CYS A 39 30.29 8.33 -12.69
C CYS A 39 31.26 8.30 -13.88
N ALA A 40 32.30 7.47 -13.81
CA ALA A 40 33.26 7.35 -14.91
C ALA A 40 32.60 6.84 -16.20
N ASN A 41 31.54 6.04 -16.09
CA ASN A 41 30.85 5.43 -17.23
C ASN A 41 29.81 6.37 -17.86
N CYS A 42 28.81 6.82 -17.09
CA CYS A 42 27.70 7.60 -17.63
C CYS A 42 27.89 9.12 -17.53
N LYS A 43 28.95 9.59 -16.86
CA LYS A 43 29.29 11.01 -16.67
C LYS A 43 28.22 11.85 -15.95
N LEU A 44 27.22 11.19 -15.35
CA LEU A 44 26.23 11.84 -14.50
C LEU A 44 26.85 12.24 -13.15
N ALA A 45 26.37 13.35 -12.62
CA ALA A 45 26.75 13.89 -11.31
C ALA A 45 25.79 13.38 -10.25
N PHE A 46 26.30 12.85 -9.15
CA PHE A 46 25.53 12.37 -8.01
C PHE A 46 26.02 13.06 -6.75
N SER A 47 25.13 13.36 -5.80
CA SER A 47 25.58 13.66 -4.45
C SER A 47 26.36 12.46 -3.88
N VAL A 48 27.34 12.74 -3.01
CA VAL A 48 28.13 11.67 -2.38
C VAL A 48 27.24 10.68 -1.64
N THR A 49 26.21 11.16 -0.95
CA THR A 49 25.25 10.33 -0.19
C THR A 49 24.43 9.42 -1.10
N THR A 50 23.96 9.93 -2.24
CA THR A 50 23.32 9.10 -3.26
C THR A 50 24.27 8.02 -3.76
N TRP A 51 25.51 8.39 -4.10
CA TRP A 51 26.48 7.44 -4.64
C TRP A 51 26.79 6.29 -3.69
N GLU A 52 27.00 6.59 -2.40
CA GLU A 52 27.23 5.57 -1.38
C GLU A 52 26.05 4.60 -1.23
N THR A 53 24.83 5.09 -1.46
CA THR A 53 23.61 4.28 -1.40
C THR A 53 23.45 3.35 -2.60
N ILE A 54 23.96 3.73 -3.78
CA ILE A 54 23.68 3.02 -5.05
C ILE A 54 24.89 2.31 -5.67
N LYS A 55 26.11 2.49 -5.14
CA LYS A 55 27.34 1.91 -5.70
C LYS A 55 27.30 0.36 -5.79
N ASP A 56 26.60 -0.31 -4.88
CA ASP A 56 26.48 -1.77 -4.86
C ASP A 56 25.31 -2.30 -5.69
N ALA A 57 24.51 -1.40 -6.25
CA ALA A 57 23.18 -1.71 -6.72
C ALA A 57 23.06 -1.89 -8.26
N ARG A 58 24.16 -1.73 -9.02
CA ARG A 58 24.23 -1.90 -10.50
C ARG A 58 23.06 -1.24 -11.26
N TYR A 59 22.72 0.01 -10.90
CA TYR A 59 21.61 0.75 -11.50
C TYR A 59 22.11 1.96 -12.27
N CYS A 60 22.03 2.03 -13.60
CA CYS A 60 22.37 3.26 -14.32
C CYS A 60 21.22 3.72 -15.23
N PHE A 61 20.83 4.99 -15.10
CA PHE A 61 19.79 5.60 -15.93
C PHE A 61 20.30 5.76 -17.37
N GLY A 62 19.78 4.93 -18.28
CA GLY A 62 19.93 5.15 -19.73
C GLY A 62 21.05 4.40 -20.45
N SER A 63 21.84 3.54 -19.78
CA SER A 63 22.73 2.61 -20.49
C SER A 63 22.89 1.29 -19.73
N ASN A 64 22.66 0.15 -20.40
CA ASN A 64 22.72 -1.20 -19.84
C ASN A 64 24.16 -1.67 -19.48
N LYS A 65 25.13 -0.75 -19.30
CA LYS A 65 26.56 -1.06 -19.16
C LYS A 65 27.30 -0.24 -18.08
N CYS A 66 26.58 0.38 -17.16
CA CYS A 66 27.19 1.19 -16.11
C CYS A 66 26.89 0.55 -14.74
N ASP A 67 27.95 0.14 -14.05
CA ASP A 67 27.95 -0.66 -12.83
C ASP A 67 28.25 0.17 -11.56
N HIS A 68 28.43 1.50 -11.70
CA HIS A 68 28.75 2.43 -10.62
C HIS A 68 29.98 2.08 -9.79
N THR A 69 30.96 1.42 -10.40
CA THR A 69 32.20 1.01 -9.71
C THR A 69 33.30 2.06 -9.75
N GLN A 70 33.23 3.02 -10.68
CA GLN A 70 34.30 4.01 -10.92
C GLN A 70 33.79 5.44 -10.94
N THR A 71 34.57 6.34 -10.34
CA THR A 71 34.32 7.79 -10.31
C THR A 71 35.41 8.57 -11.04
N LEU A 72 35.08 9.72 -11.62
CA LEU A 72 36.08 10.56 -12.28
C LEU A 72 36.93 11.30 -11.26
N ARG A 73 38.25 11.16 -11.41
CA ARG A 73 39.24 11.88 -10.62
C ARG A 73 39.23 13.38 -10.90
N GLU A 74 38.94 13.79 -12.13
CA GLU A 74 38.93 15.18 -12.57
C GLU A 74 37.51 15.66 -12.85
N PHE A 75 37.27 16.95 -12.61
CA PHE A 75 35.99 17.59 -12.90
C PHE A 75 35.81 17.69 -14.43
N PRO A 76 34.72 17.16 -15.02
CA PRO A 76 34.54 17.17 -16.46
C PRO A 76 34.31 18.61 -16.95
N GLN A 77 35.19 19.09 -17.84
CA GLN A 77 34.98 20.38 -18.50
C GLN A 77 33.79 20.28 -19.47
N ALA A 78 32.87 21.24 -19.36
CA ALA A 78 31.70 21.32 -20.22
C ALA A 78 32.17 21.58 -21.65
N HIS A 79 32.27 20.53 -22.48
CA HIS A 79 32.25 20.55 -23.97
C HIS A 79 32.26 19.13 -24.61
N LYS A 80 32.16 18.03 -23.85
CA LYS A 80 32.25 16.64 -24.40
C LYS A 80 31.14 15.66 -24.02
N VAL A 81 29.94 16.12 -23.65
CA VAL A 81 28.80 15.21 -23.39
C VAL A 81 27.61 15.58 -24.28
N ILE A 82 27.73 15.33 -25.58
CA ILE A 82 26.61 15.35 -26.54
C ILE A 82 26.19 13.90 -26.80
N PHE A 83 25.00 13.50 -26.34
CA PHE A 83 24.38 12.24 -26.74
C PHE A 83 23.91 12.35 -28.21
N LYS A 84 24.69 11.83 -29.17
CA LYS A 84 24.23 11.65 -30.55
C LYS A 84 23.26 10.47 -30.62
N SER A 85 21.96 10.73 -30.74
CA SER A 85 21.00 9.68 -31.13
C SER A 85 21.11 9.46 -32.65
N LYS A 86 21.60 8.30 -33.10
CA LYS A 86 21.49 7.88 -34.50
C LYS A 86 20.11 7.24 -34.72
N ARG A 87 19.20 7.93 -35.42
CA ARG A 87 18.05 7.30 -36.09
C ARG A 87 18.45 6.98 -37.53
N LYS A 88 18.39 5.71 -37.92
CA LYS A 88 18.31 5.33 -39.33
C LYS A 88 16.89 5.60 -39.79
N SER A 89 16.74 6.60 -40.65
CA SER A 89 15.58 6.82 -41.50
C SER A 89 15.60 5.76 -42.59
N THR A 90 14.56 4.95 -42.68
CA THR A 90 14.14 4.32 -43.93
C THR A 90 12.73 4.78 -44.19
N ASP A 91 12.65 5.65 -45.19
CA ASP A 91 11.48 6.19 -45.83
C ASP A 91 10.77 5.08 -46.60
N SER A 92 9.46 4.95 -46.43
CA SER A 92 8.59 4.32 -47.42
C SER A 92 7.19 4.92 -47.30
N ASN A 93 6.98 5.96 -48.10
CA ASN A 93 5.68 6.39 -48.57
C ASN A 93 4.79 5.20 -48.96
N ARG A 94 3.64 5.07 -48.27
CA ARG A 94 2.37 4.65 -48.86
C ARG A 94 1.21 4.97 -47.92
N SER A 95 0.45 6.00 -48.27
CA SER A 95 -0.98 6.08 -47.93
C SER A 95 -1.70 4.94 -48.66
N PRO A 96 -2.69 4.30 -48.03
CA PRO A 96 -4.04 4.51 -48.54
C PRO A 96 -5.13 4.58 -47.45
N ASN A 97 -5.98 5.60 -47.61
CA ASN A 97 -7.42 5.72 -47.32
C ASN A 97 -8.04 5.30 -45.96
N PRO A 98 -9.01 6.11 -45.46
CA PRO A 98 -9.69 5.86 -44.19
C PRO A 98 -10.73 4.73 -44.31
N PRO A 99 -10.98 3.94 -43.25
CA PRO A 99 -12.09 2.99 -43.26
C PRO A 99 -13.42 3.74 -43.10
N THR A 100 -14.34 3.40 -43.99
CA THR A 100 -15.75 3.77 -44.03
C THR A 100 -16.53 3.29 -42.80
N PRO A 101 -17.64 3.95 -42.43
CA PRO A 101 -18.47 3.60 -41.29
C PRO A 101 -19.44 2.44 -41.63
N PHE A 102 -19.53 1.44 -40.76
CA PHE A 102 -20.54 0.39 -40.80
C PHE A 102 -21.70 0.71 -39.83
N PRO A 103 -22.88 0.09 -40.01
CA PRO A 103 -24.12 0.81 -40.19
C PRO A 103 -24.98 0.87 -38.92
N THR A 104 -25.75 1.94 -38.83
CA THR A 104 -26.83 2.13 -37.86
C THR A 104 -27.98 1.17 -38.14
N ARG A 105 -28.35 0.34 -37.16
CA ARG A 105 -29.67 -0.31 -37.13
C ARG A 105 -30.58 0.44 -36.18
N LYS A 106 -31.55 1.13 -36.77
CA LYS A 106 -32.77 1.61 -36.11
C LYS A 106 -33.64 0.41 -35.74
N ILE A 107 -34.14 0.35 -34.51
CA ILE A 107 -35.36 -0.40 -34.16
C ILE A 107 -36.28 0.54 -33.38
N PHE A 108 -37.55 0.50 -33.76
CA PHE A 108 -38.65 1.36 -33.36
C PHE A 108 -39.07 1.21 -31.89
N ALA A 109 -39.42 2.37 -31.31
CA ALA A 109 -40.58 2.72 -30.49
C ALA A 109 -41.24 1.70 -29.53
N SER A 110 -41.27 2.15 -28.26
CA SER A 110 -42.45 2.31 -27.40
C SER A 110 -43.17 1.08 -26.83
N LEU A 111 -43.09 0.93 -25.50
CA LEU A 111 -44.28 0.72 -24.68
C LEU A 111 -44.03 1.15 -23.22
N PHE A 112 -45.03 1.87 -22.71
CA PHE A 112 -45.16 2.41 -21.36
C PHE A 112 -45.00 1.34 -20.26
N ALA A 113 -44.31 1.70 -19.18
CA ALA A 113 -44.65 1.22 -17.84
C ALA A 113 -44.27 2.30 -16.81
N LEU A 114 -45.32 2.93 -16.28
CA LEU A 114 -45.30 3.83 -15.13
C LEU A 114 -44.90 3.00 -13.89
N ILE A 115 -43.72 3.26 -13.31
CA ILE A 115 -43.36 2.75 -11.97
C ILE A 115 -43.10 3.97 -11.08
N ILE A 116 -44.12 4.28 -10.28
CA ILE A 116 -43.98 4.94 -8.99
C ILE A 116 -43.15 3.99 -8.11
N ILE A 117 -42.14 4.50 -7.39
CA ILE A 117 -41.79 4.12 -5.99
C ILE A 117 -40.37 4.59 -5.63
N VAL A 118 -40.36 5.46 -4.61
CA VAL A 118 -39.34 5.67 -3.56
C VAL A 118 -38.00 6.26 -3.98
N GLY A 119 -37.74 7.47 -3.46
CA GLY A 119 -36.45 8.13 -3.49
C GLY A 119 -35.35 7.23 -2.94
N LEU A 120 -34.62 6.61 -3.86
CA LEU A 120 -33.29 6.09 -3.61
C LEU A 120 -32.43 7.32 -3.28
N ILE A 121 -32.22 7.57 -1.98
CA ILE A 121 -31.06 8.34 -1.56
C ILE A 121 -29.86 7.48 -1.97
N ILE A 122 -29.37 7.68 -3.19
CA ILE A 122 -28.07 7.19 -3.60
C ILE A 122 -27.12 7.91 -2.66
N ALA A 123 -26.65 7.21 -1.62
CA ALA A 123 -25.61 7.69 -0.74
C ALA A 123 -24.44 8.07 -1.65
N THR A 124 -24.27 9.37 -1.87
CA THR A 124 -23.17 9.90 -2.65
C THR A 124 -21.89 9.41 -1.97
N PRO A 125 -20.93 8.84 -2.72
CA PRO A 125 -19.71 8.33 -2.12
C PRO A 125 -19.07 9.46 -1.32
N GLN A 126 -18.93 9.25 -0.01
CA GLN A 126 -18.34 10.24 0.90
C GLN A 126 -17.01 10.71 0.31
N LYS A 127 -17.02 11.94 -0.18
CA LYS A 127 -15.85 12.66 -0.68
C LYS A 127 -14.88 12.81 0.49
N GLN A 128 -13.62 12.49 0.27
CA GLN A 128 -12.59 12.59 1.31
C GLN A 128 -12.36 14.06 1.64
N THR A 129 -12.96 14.52 2.74
CA THR A 129 -12.85 15.91 3.17
C THR A 129 -11.51 16.14 3.85
N CYS A 130 -10.75 17.13 3.40
CA CYS A 130 -9.53 17.60 4.04
C CYS A 130 -9.70 19.05 4.53
N THR A 131 -8.95 19.43 5.56
CA THR A 131 -8.91 20.81 6.04
C THR A 131 -7.83 21.59 5.28
N PRO A 132 -8.16 22.71 4.63
CA PRO A 132 -7.16 23.59 4.04
C PRO A 132 -6.13 24.00 5.10
N ASN A 133 -4.84 23.96 4.76
CA ASN A 133 -3.70 24.27 5.65
C ASN A 133 -3.38 23.26 6.77
N LYS A 134 -3.93 22.05 6.74
CA LYS A 134 -3.51 20.93 7.61
C LYS A 134 -2.95 19.79 6.78
N GLN A 135 -1.87 19.17 7.25
CA GLN A 135 -1.36 17.93 6.66
C GLN A 135 -2.37 16.80 6.84
N ALA A 136 -2.52 15.97 5.80
CA ALA A 136 -3.36 14.78 5.88
C ALA A 136 -2.80 13.80 6.94
N THR A 137 -3.69 13.20 7.70
CA THR A 137 -3.39 12.16 8.68
C THR A 137 -3.04 10.83 8.02
N GLN A 138 -2.37 9.95 8.77
CA GLN A 138 -2.02 8.61 8.31
C GLN A 138 -3.24 7.81 7.80
N GLN A 139 -4.39 7.93 8.49
CA GLN A 139 -5.62 7.24 8.13
C GLN A 139 -6.23 7.79 6.84
N GLU A 140 -6.30 9.12 6.67
CA GLU A 140 -6.78 9.75 5.45
C GLU A 140 -5.93 9.35 4.23
N ILE A 141 -4.62 9.27 4.41
CA ILE A 141 -3.66 8.87 3.38
C ILE A 141 -3.82 7.41 3.00
N HIS A 142 -3.91 6.52 3.99
CA HIS A 142 -4.12 5.10 3.75
C HIS A 142 -5.39 4.87 2.93
N HIS A 143 -6.52 5.45 3.38
CA HIS A 143 -7.80 5.37 2.68
C HIS A 143 -7.75 5.95 1.27
N PHE A 144 -7.04 7.06 1.06
CA PHE A 144 -6.89 7.70 -0.24
C PHE A 144 -6.17 6.78 -1.24
N VAL A 145 -5.06 6.19 -0.82
CA VAL A 145 -4.26 5.28 -1.64
C VAL A 145 -5.06 4.01 -1.97
N GLU A 146 -5.73 3.40 -0.99
CA GLU A 146 -6.52 2.19 -1.21
C GLU A 146 -7.67 2.42 -2.20
N LYS A 147 -8.41 3.52 -2.04
CA LYS A 147 -9.48 3.88 -2.97
C LYS A 147 -8.96 4.14 -4.39
N TYR A 148 -7.80 4.79 -4.53
CA TYR A 148 -7.15 4.98 -5.85
C TYR A 148 -6.87 3.64 -6.54
N PHE A 149 -6.33 2.65 -5.81
CA PHE A 149 -6.08 1.32 -6.36
C PHE A 149 -7.38 0.60 -6.74
N SER A 150 -8.43 0.76 -5.94
CA SER A 150 -9.76 0.20 -6.23
C SER A 150 -10.35 0.74 -7.53
N VAL A 151 -10.35 2.07 -7.75
CA VAL A 151 -10.85 2.66 -9.01
C VAL A 151 -9.95 2.33 -10.20
N THR A 152 -8.63 2.21 -9.98
CA THR A 152 -7.68 1.80 -11.02
C THR A 152 -7.96 0.37 -11.50
N LYS A 153 -8.35 -0.53 -10.59
CA LYS A 153 -8.74 -1.91 -10.92
C LYS A 153 -10.01 -1.95 -11.78
N GLN A 154 -10.95 -1.05 -11.54
CA GLN A 154 -12.19 -0.92 -12.32
C GLN A 154 -11.96 -0.30 -13.71
N LYS A 155 -10.75 0.23 -13.98
CA LYS A 155 -10.40 0.94 -15.22
C LYS A 155 -11.30 2.16 -15.50
N ASP A 156 -11.96 2.68 -14.48
CA ASP A 156 -12.77 3.89 -14.59
C ASP A 156 -11.86 5.12 -14.62
N ILE A 157 -11.52 5.57 -15.82
CA ILE A 157 -10.65 6.73 -16.02
C ILE A 157 -11.28 8.00 -15.45
N GLY A 158 -12.60 8.14 -15.48
CA GLY A 158 -13.29 9.30 -14.89
C GLY A 158 -13.06 9.36 -13.39
N SER A 159 -13.28 8.24 -12.70
CA SER A 159 -13.02 8.11 -11.27
C SER A 159 -11.54 8.29 -10.94
N ILE A 160 -10.61 7.73 -11.72
CA ILE A 160 -9.15 7.92 -11.50
C ILE A 160 -8.76 9.40 -11.59
N LEU A 161 -9.29 10.13 -12.58
CA LEU A 161 -9.01 11.56 -12.76
C LEU A 161 -9.56 12.43 -11.63
N SER A 162 -10.51 11.93 -10.83
CA SER A 162 -10.99 12.63 -9.64
C SER A 162 -9.92 12.68 -8.54
N TYR A 163 -8.96 11.76 -8.51
CA TYR A 163 -7.86 11.74 -7.52
C TYR A 163 -6.73 12.71 -7.85
N TYR A 164 -6.70 13.26 -9.06
CA TYR A 164 -5.67 14.20 -9.49
C TYR A 164 -6.16 15.65 -9.40
N ASP A 165 -5.23 16.56 -9.11
CA ASP A 165 -5.44 17.99 -9.27
C ASP A 165 -5.51 18.38 -10.76
N GLN A 166 -5.86 19.62 -11.08
CA GLN A 166 -5.94 20.13 -12.45
C GLN A 166 -4.58 20.13 -13.15
N LYS A 167 -3.51 20.39 -12.40
CA LYS A 167 -2.12 20.32 -12.86
C LYS A 167 -1.31 19.45 -11.90
N VAL A 168 -0.60 18.48 -12.45
CA VAL A 168 0.12 17.46 -11.66
C VAL A 168 1.53 17.33 -12.19
N ASN A 169 2.53 17.32 -11.31
CA ASN A 169 3.87 16.93 -11.70
C ASN A 169 3.89 15.39 -11.89
N TYR A 170 3.82 14.93 -13.14
CA TYR A 170 3.48 13.56 -13.46
C TYR A 170 4.68 12.77 -13.99
N LEU A 171 5.14 11.81 -13.19
CA LEU A 171 6.23 10.89 -13.49
C LEU A 171 7.48 11.64 -13.95
N ASN A 172 7.96 11.33 -15.16
CA ASN A 172 9.10 12.01 -15.80
C ASN A 172 8.66 13.03 -16.86
N LYS A 173 7.37 13.42 -16.88
CA LYS A 173 6.77 14.32 -17.87
C LYS A 173 6.72 15.78 -17.41
N GLY A 174 6.98 16.03 -16.13
CA GLY A 174 6.83 17.36 -15.54
C GLY A 174 5.36 17.72 -15.32
N LEU A 175 5.03 19.01 -15.33
CA LEU A 175 3.69 19.50 -15.05
C LEU A 175 2.73 19.25 -16.24
N VAL A 176 1.71 18.42 -16.03
CA VAL A 176 0.72 18.06 -17.04
C VAL A 176 -0.72 18.30 -16.55
N ASP A 177 -1.69 18.31 -17.46
CA ASP A 177 -3.11 18.41 -17.14
C ASP A 177 -3.84 17.06 -17.13
N LYS A 178 -5.12 17.08 -16.73
CA LYS A 178 -5.98 15.88 -16.71
C LYS A 178 -6.19 15.25 -18.09
N LYS A 179 -6.08 15.99 -19.20
CA LYS A 179 -6.21 15.43 -20.55
C LYS A 179 -5.01 14.55 -20.88
N HIS A 180 -3.80 14.96 -20.48
CA HIS A 180 -2.60 14.13 -20.60
C HIS A 180 -2.73 12.84 -19.79
N ILE A 181 -3.10 12.95 -18.51
CA ILE A 181 -3.26 11.77 -17.62
C ILE A 181 -4.36 10.84 -18.16
N ARG A 182 -5.48 11.38 -18.65
CA ARG A 182 -6.56 10.59 -19.28
C ARG A 182 -6.00 9.74 -20.42
N LYS A 183 -5.23 10.36 -21.31
CA LYS A 183 -4.64 9.69 -22.46
C LYS A 183 -3.66 8.60 -22.02
N ASP A 184 -2.75 8.90 -21.09
CA ASP A 184 -1.78 7.92 -20.59
C ASP A 184 -2.46 6.69 -19.95
N LYS A 185 -3.51 6.92 -19.15
CA LYS A 185 -4.30 5.83 -18.56
C LYS A 185 -5.06 5.03 -19.61
N ALA A 186 -5.65 5.68 -20.61
CA ALA A 186 -6.31 4.99 -21.72
C ALA A 186 -5.32 4.11 -22.49
N ASP A 187 -4.18 4.68 -22.92
CA ASP A 187 -3.11 3.95 -23.61
C ASP A 187 -2.63 2.74 -22.77
N TYR A 188 -2.50 2.91 -21.46
CA TYR A 188 -2.09 1.84 -20.54
C TYR A 188 -3.15 0.74 -20.44
N PHE A 189 -4.44 1.08 -20.32
CA PHE A 189 -5.54 0.12 -20.20
C PHE A 189 -5.87 -0.60 -21.50
N ASP A 190 -5.69 0.05 -22.65
CA ASP A 190 -5.76 -0.55 -23.98
C ASP A 190 -4.63 -1.56 -24.18
N LYS A 191 -3.43 -1.20 -23.74
CA LYS A 191 -2.27 -2.08 -23.82
C LYS A 191 -2.40 -3.31 -22.91
N TRP A 192 -2.95 -3.15 -21.71
CA TRP A 192 -3.00 -4.18 -20.67
C TRP A 192 -4.44 -4.52 -20.27
N THR A 193 -5.00 -5.56 -20.91
CA THR A 193 -6.39 -5.95 -20.69
C THR A 193 -6.66 -6.52 -19.31
N LYS A 194 -5.66 -7.11 -18.64
CA LYS A 194 -5.74 -7.54 -17.24
C LYS A 194 -4.60 -6.93 -16.43
N ILE A 195 -4.94 -6.21 -15.37
CA ILE A 195 -4.01 -5.54 -14.45
C ILE A 195 -4.37 -5.90 -13.02
N GLU A 196 -3.38 -6.29 -12.23
CA GLU A 196 -3.50 -6.60 -10.81
C GLU A 196 -2.44 -5.79 -10.06
N GLN A 197 -2.84 -5.14 -8.98
CA GLN A 197 -1.98 -4.31 -8.15
C GLN A 197 -2.30 -4.59 -6.68
N HIS A 198 -1.25 -4.70 -5.87
CA HIS A 198 -1.37 -5.00 -4.44
C HIS A 198 -0.42 -4.11 -3.64
N LEU A 199 -0.97 -3.22 -2.83
CA LEU A 199 -0.21 -2.42 -1.87
C LEU A 199 0.60 -3.36 -0.95
N GLN A 200 1.82 -2.97 -0.61
CA GLN A 200 2.74 -3.73 0.21
C GLN A 200 3.13 -2.88 1.41
N GLY A 201 2.71 -3.34 2.61
CA GLY A 201 2.93 -2.61 3.85
C GLY A 201 2.16 -1.30 3.92
N ASP A 202 2.54 -0.48 4.90
CA ASP A 202 1.90 0.81 5.15
C ASP A 202 2.46 1.91 4.24
N THR A 203 1.64 2.94 4.01
CA THR A 203 2.09 4.16 3.36
C THR A 203 2.92 5.00 4.34
N GLU A 204 4.16 5.30 3.97
CA GLU A 204 5.07 6.13 4.76
C GLU A 204 4.81 7.62 4.48
N ILE A 205 4.57 8.42 5.52
CA ILE A 205 4.58 9.89 5.42
C ILE A 205 6.04 10.35 5.45
N LEU A 206 6.47 11.04 4.40
CA LEU A 206 7.79 11.65 4.32
C LEU A 206 7.76 13.03 5.00
N LYS A 207 8.94 13.51 5.43
CA LYS A 207 9.08 14.90 5.87
C LYS A 207 8.66 15.80 4.71
N SER A 208 7.53 16.48 4.87
CA SER A 208 6.94 17.28 3.80
C SER A 208 7.87 18.41 3.40
N SER A 209 8.12 18.52 2.10
CA SER A 209 8.86 19.62 1.49
C SER A 209 8.10 20.95 1.55
N THR A 210 6.78 20.93 1.81
CA THR A 210 5.95 22.15 1.87
C THR A 210 4.91 22.07 3.01
N PRO A 211 4.73 23.12 3.83
CA PRO A 211 3.86 23.06 5.02
C PRO A 211 2.40 22.66 4.76
N LYS A 212 1.91 22.83 3.52
CA LYS A 212 0.50 22.62 3.12
C LYS A 212 0.24 21.35 2.31
N LYS A 213 1.27 20.54 2.06
CA LYS A 213 1.15 19.28 1.33
C LYS A 213 1.69 18.14 2.18
N THR A 214 1.32 16.91 1.81
CA THR A 214 1.85 15.71 2.44
C THR A 214 2.54 14.85 1.40
N ASP A 215 3.85 14.68 1.56
CA ASP A 215 4.64 13.76 0.75
C ASP A 215 4.49 12.35 1.32
N ILE A 216 4.15 11.39 0.48
CA ILE A 216 3.92 10.00 0.86
C ILE A 216 4.72 9.06 -0.02
N LYS A 217 5.06 7.90 0.54
CA LYS A 217 5.76 6.83 -0.16
C LYS A 217 5.11 5.51 0.16
N PHE A 218 4.84 4.71 -0.86
CA PHE A 218 4.29 3.37 -0.67
C PHE A 218 4.83 2.43 -1.71
N GLN A 219 4.73 1.14 -1.42
CA GLN A 219 5.20 0.08 -2.30
C GLN A 219 4.01 -0.72 -2.78
N PHE A 220 4.03 -1.15 -4.04
CA PHE A 220 3.06 -2.11 -4.52
C PHE A 220 3.68 -3.12 -5.48
N GLN A 221 3.11 -4.31 -5.49
CA GLN A 221 3.37 -5.31 -6.50
C GLN A 221 2.38 -5.11 -7.65
N PHE A 222 2.84 -5.24 -8.90
CA PHE A 222 1.96 -5.20 -10.07
C PHE A 222 2.15 -6.40 -10.98
N SER A 223 1.09 -6.76 -11.67
CA SER A 223 1.06 -7.69 -12.79
C SER A 223 0.16 -7.10 -13.88
N ALA A 224 0.65 -7.03 -15.12
CA ALA A 224 -0.11 -6.54 -16.26
C ALA A 224 0.10 -7.49 -17.44
N ARG A 225 -1.00 -7.97 -18.01
CA ARG A 225 -0.98 -8.85 -19.19
C ARG A 225 -2.01 -8.42 -20.20
N ASN A 226 -1.67 -8.62 -21.46
CA ASN A 226 -2.63 -8.51 -22.55
C ASN A 226 -3.17 -9.91 -22.85
N GLN A 227 -4.39 -10.20 -22.40
CA GLN A 227 -5.07 -11.48 -22.62
C GLN A 227 -5.53 -11.67 -24.07
N ASN A 228 -5.60 -10.59 -24.86
CA ASN A 228 -6.07 -10.63 -26.25
C ASN A 228 -4.94 -10.95 -27.25
N ARG A 229 -3.69 -11.11 -26.78
CA ARG A 229 -2.56 -11.56 -27.60
C ARG A 229 -2.40 -13.08 -27.54
N LYS A 230 -1.79 -13.64 -28.60
CA LYS A 230 -1.49 -15.08 -28.74
C LYS A 230 -0.91 -15.70 -27.46
N PRO A 231 -1.16 -16.99 -27.18
CA PRO A 231 -0.49 -17.74 -26.12
C PRO A 231 1.03 -17.51 -26.17
N GLY A 232 1.63 -17.09 -25.06
CA GLY A 232 3.05 -16.68 -24.98
C GLY A 232 3.30 -15.16 -24.98
N ALA A 233 2.26 -14.32 -25.08
CA ALA A 233 2.41 -12.88 -24.93
C ALA A 233 2.92 -12.51 -23.52
N LYS A 234 4.07 -11.81 -23.47
CA LYS A 234 4.79 -11.48 -22.24
C LYS A 234 3.91 -10.65 -21.28
N ALA A 235 3.60 -11.22 -20.12
CA ALA A 235 3.12 -10.47 -18.98
C ALA A 235 4.28 -9.68 -18.38
N ILE A 236 4.02 -8.46 -17.93
CA ILE A 236 4.99 -7.71 -17.13
C ILE A 236 4.55 -7.74 -15.68
N SER A 237 5.50 -7.92 -14.79
CA SER A 237 5.23 -7.90 -13.36
C SER A 237 6.44 -7.38 -12.62
N GLY A 238 6.21 -6.89 -11.41
CA GLY A 238 7.29 -6.31 -10.64
C GLY A 238 6.86 -5.71 -9.33
N MET A 239 7.85 -5.18 -8.62
CA MET A 239 7.68 -4.36 -7.43
C MET A 239 8.00 -2.91 -7.78
N THR A 240 7.20 -1.98 -7.29
CA THR A 240 7.42 -0.55 -7.52
C THR A 240 7.25 0.21 -6.22
N VAL A 241 8.08 1.22 -6.00
CA VAL A 241 7.83 2.30 -5.06
C VAL A 241 7.13 3.41 -5.82
N GLN A 242 6.17 4.05 -5.18
CA GLN A 242 5.56 5.28 -5.66
C GLN A 242 5.70 6.34 -4.58
N THR A 243 6.00 7.56 -5.03
CA THR A 243 6.03 8.74 -4.16
C THR A 243 5.01 9.71 -4.69
N TRP A 244 4.06 10.12 -3.84
CA TRP A 244 3.06 11.12 -4.18
C TRP A 244 3.18 12.34 -3.28
N THR A 245 2.76 13.50 -3.80
CA THR A 245 2.52 14.69 -3.00
C THR A 245 1.03 15.00 -3.02
N LEU A 246 0.39 14.89 -1.86
CA LEU A 246 -1.04 15.16 -1.69
C LEU A 246 -1.26 16.60 -1.22
N GLY A 247 -2.28 17.25 -1.78
CA GLY A 247 -2.71 18.59 -1.40
C GLY A 247 -4.23 18.65 -1.21
N CYS A 248 -4.68 19.58 -0.37
CA CYS A 248 -6.11 19.82 -0.17
C CYS A 248 -6.61 20.87 -1.17
N VAL A 249 -7.48 20.48 -2.10
CA VAL A 249 -8.05 21.35 -3.15
C VAL A 249 -9.56 21.29 -3.02
N GLU A 250 -10.21 22.45 -2.82
CA GLU A 250 -11.67 22.53 -2.63
C GLU A 250 -12.21 21.59 -1.52
N LYS A 251 -11.44 21.47 -0.43
CA LYS A 251 -11.69 20.53 0.69
C LYS A 251 -11.62 19.06 0.30
N GLU A 252 -11.08 18.70 -0.86
CA GLU A 252 -10.82 17.32 -1.27
C GLU A 252 -9.32 17.03 -1.35
N LEU A 253 -8.90 15.87 -0.86
CA LEU A 253 -7.51 15.44 -1.00
C LEU A 253 -7.25 15.09 -2.47
N LYS A 254 -6.19 15.65 -3.06
CA LYS A 254 -5.79 15.44 -4.45
C LYS A 254 -4.30 15.14 -4.56
N ASN A 255 -3.96 14.32 -5.53
CA ASN A 255 -2.59 14.10 -5.95
C ASN A 255 -2.12 15.26 -6.83
N THR A 256 -1.09 15.97 -6.36
CA THR A 256 -0.47 17.12 -7.05
C THR A 256 0.89 16.79 -7.66
N SER A 257 1.48 15.65 -7.29
CA SER A 257 2.75 15.17 -7.82
C SER A 257 2.81 13.65 -7.69
N GLU A 258 3.16 12.95 -8.76
CA GLU A 258 3.32 11.51 -8.78
C GLU A 258 4.67 11.15 -9.39
N ASN A 259 5.46 10.35 -8.67
CA ASN A 259 6.65 9.71 -9.21
C ASN A 259 6.63 8.21 -8.94
N LYS A 260 7.22 7.43 -9.84
CA LYS A 260 7.19 5.96 -9.79
C LYS A 260 8.57 5.41 -10.10
N THR A 261 9.06 4.56 -9.19
CA THR A 261 10.33 3.85 -9.34
C THR A 261 10.06 2.35 -9.31
N ILE A 262 10.42 1.64 -10.39
CA ILE A 262 10.32 0.19 -10.43
C ILE A 262 11.54 -0.43 -9.74
N ILE A 263 11.31 -1.12 -8.62
CA ILE A 263 12.35 -1.71 -7.76
C ILE A 263 12.90 -2.99 -8.41
N LYS A 264 12.03 -3.77 -9.03
CA LYS A 264 12.40 -5.04 -9.66
C LYS A 264 11.46 -5.34 -10.82
N TRP A 265 12.04 -5.51 -12.01
CA TRP A 265 11.38 -6.15 -13.14
C TRP A 265 11.45 -7.67 -12.99
N VAL A 266 10.32 -8.35 -13.16
CA VAL A 266 10.29 -9.81 -13.35
C VAL A 266 9.78 -10.04 -14.78
N ALA A 267 10.72 -10.22 -15.71
CA ALA A 267 10.42 -10.64 -17.07
C ALA A 267 10.46 -12.16 -17.13
N ASP A 268 9.48 -12.77 -17.80
CA ASP A 268 9.45 -14.16 -18.24
C ASP A 268 9.40 -15.29 -17.17
N GLU A 269 9.20 -14.99 -15.88
CA GLU A 269 8.65 -15.98 -14.95
C GLU A 269 7.14 -15.78 -14.83
N PRO A 270 6.30 -16.83 -14.87
CA PRO A 270 4.94 -16.72 -14.39
C PRO A 270 5.05 -16.30 -12.93
N VAL A 271 4.83 -15.02 -12.65
CA VAL A 271 4.56 -14.58 -11.29
C VAL A 271 3.28 -15.30 -10.91
N HIS A 272 3.44 -16.44 -10.25
CA HIS A 272 2.46 -16.89 -9.30
C HIS A 272 2.23 -15.67 -8.41
N LEU A 273 1.09 -15.00 -8.63
CA LEU A 273 0.63 -13.89 -7.82
C LEU A 273 0.94 -14.27 -6.38
N LYS A 274 1.81 -13.48 -5.73
CA LYS A 274 2.21 -13.78 -4.36
C LYS A 274 0.92 -13.89 -3.57
N GLN A 275 0.54 -15.11 -3.20
CA GLN A 275 -0.71 -15.36 -2.51
C GLN A 275 -0.62 -14.63 -1.19
N VAL A 276 -1.51 -13.66 -0.98
CA VAL A 276 -1.56 -12.93 0.28
C VAL A 276 -2.26 -13.82 1.29
N ARG A 277 -1.71 -13.86 2.50
CA ARG A 277 -2.23 -14.67 3.59
C ARG A 277 -2.37 -13.84 4.84
N ILE A 278 -3.37 -14.18 5.64
CA ILE A 278 -3.60 -13.60 6.97
C ILE A 278 -3.33 -14.66 8.03
N LEU A 279 -2.65 -14.26 9.10
CA LEU A 279 -2.37 -15.11 10.24
C LEU A 279 -3.63 -15.26 11.10
N THR A 280 -3.98 -16.51 11.42
CA THR A 280 -5.15 -16.87 12.25
C THR A 280 -4.74 -17.38 13.64
N GLY A 281 -3.45 -17.70 13.83
CA GLY A 281 -2.90 -18.09 15.13
C GLY A 281 -2.30 -16.90 15.88
N ALA A 282 -2.34 -16.94 17.21
CA ALA A 282 -1.58 -16.03 18.04
C ALA A 282 -0.15 -16.56 18.21
N GLY A 283 0.81 -15.64 18.38
CA GLY A 283 2.18 -16.00 18.71
C GLY A 283 2.87 -16.92 17.67
N VAL A 284 2.53 -16.77 16.40
CA VAL A 284 2.98 -17.68 15.33
C VAL A 284 4.46 -17.44 15.03
N LYS A 285 5.29 -18.47 15.23
CA LYS A 285 6.72 -18.40 14.96
C LYS A 285 6.97 -18.39 13.44
N LEU A 286 7.54 -17.29 12.93
CA LEU A 286 8.17 -17.25 11.61
C LEU A 286 9.54 -17.92 11.70
N ARG A 287 9.79 -18.97 10.91
CA ARG A 287 10.98 -19.84 11.08
C ARG A 287 11.97 -19.72 9.95
N LYS A 288 13.25 -20.01 10.22
CA LYS A 288 14.28 -20.04 9.17
C LYS A 288 14.11 -21.21 8.18
N ALA A 289 13.44 -22.29 8.58
CA ALA A 289 13.20 -23.48 7.76
C ALA A 289 11.78 -24.06 8.01
N PRO A 290 11.19 -24.84 7.06
CA PRO A 290 9.83 -25.37 7.15
C PRO A 290 9.72 -26.58 8.10
N ARG A 291 10.06 -26.40 9.38
CA ARG A 291 9.99 -27.45 10.42
C ARG A 291 9.80 -26.84 11.82
N TRP A 292 9.18 -27.58 12.73
CA TRP A 292 8.79 -27.11 14.07
C TRP A 292 9.95 -26.73 15.00
N ASN A 293 11.14 -27.27 14.81
CA ASN A 293 12.33 -26.99 15.62
C ASN A 293 13.29 -26.00 14.96
N ALA A 294 12.95 -25.42 13.80
CA ALA A 294 13.80 -24.41 13.17
C ALA A 294 13.83 -23.12 13.99
N LYS A 295 15.00 -22.47 14.00
CA LYS A 295 15.22 -21.16 14.65
C LYS A 295 14.13 -20.16 14.26
N THR A 296 13.59 -19.49 15.26
CA THR A 296 12.59 -18.43 15.10
C THR A 296 13.28 -17.16 14.58
N VAL A 297 12.71 -16.56 13.54
CA VAL A 297 13.09 -15.25 12.99
C VAL A 297 12.36 -14.15 13.75
N THR A 298 11.04 -14.32 13.94
CA THR A 298 10.18 -13.41 14.70
C THR A 298 8.90 -14.15 15.08
N ILE A 299 8.11 -13.55 15.98
CA ILE A 299 6.76 -13.98 16.30
C ILE A 299 5.78 -13.07 15.54
N LEU A 300 4.71 -13.66 15.02
CA LEU A 300 3.64 -12.99 14.27
C LEU A 300 2.34 -13.06 15.06
N GLN A 301 1.59 -11.97 15.04
CA GLN A 301 0.31 -11.81 15.73
C GLN A 301 -0.86 -12.19 14.82
N ILE A 302 -2.02 -12.44 15.42
CA ILE A 302 -3.29 -12.59 14.68
C ILE A 302 -3.49 -11.39 13.75
N GLY A 303 -3.96 -11.66 12.53
CA GLY A 303 -4.26 -10.62 11.56
C GLY A 303 -3.05 -10.04 10.85
N THR A 304 -1.83 -10.53 11.14
CA THR A 304 -0.65 -10.16 10.34
C THR A 304 -0.89 -10.60 8.89
N ILE A 305 -0.71 -9.69 7.93
CA ILE A 305 -0.82 -9.98 6.51
C ILE A 305 0.58 -10.26 5.96
N VAL A 306 0.76 -11.38 5.24
CA VAL A 306 2.03 -11.81 4.68
C VAL A 306 1.90 -12.19 3.22
N SER A 307 2.95 -11.97 2.45
CA SER A 307 3.00 -12.35 1.03
C SER A 307 3.73 -13.68 0.88
N GLN A 308 3.08 -14.69 0.29
CA GLN A 308 3.70 -15.97 -0.02
C GLN A 308 4.71 -15.81 -1.16
N LEU A 309 5.93 -16.30 -0.97
CA LEU A 309 7.06 -16.16 -1.90
C LEU A 309 7.16 -17.32 -2.89
N GLU A 310 6.68 -18.51 -2.52
CA GLU A 310 6.80 -19.76 -3.29
C GLU A 310 5.56 -20.62 -3.07
N PRO A 311 5.20 -21.54 -3.99
CA PRO A 311 4.17 -22.55 -3.75
C PRO A 311 4.36 -23.29 -2.42
N ALA A 312 3.26 -23.74 -1.83
CA ALA A 312 3.28 -24.41 -0.54
C ALA A 312 4.17 -25.66 -0.59
N ARG A 313 5.07 -25.81 0.38
CA ARG A 313 5.86 -27.03 0.53
C ARG A 313 5.24 -27.88 1.61
N LYS A 314 4.47 -28.90 1.21
CA LYS A 314 3.59 -29.66 2.11
C LYS A 314 2.67 -28.68 2.89
N ASN A 315 2.86 -28.59 4.20
CA ASN A 315 2.09 -27.73 5.10
C ASN A 315 2.82 -26.44 5.49
N TRP A 316 3.74 -25.94 4.67
CA TRP A 316 4.53 -24.74 4.98
C TRP A 316 4.47 -23.72 3.86
N TYR A 317 4.30 -22.46 4.25
CA TYR A 317 4.38 -21.31 3.37
C TYR A 317 5.69 -20.56 3.62
N ARG A 318 6.47 -20.34 2.55
CA ARG A 318 7.57 -19.37 2.58
C ARG A 318 6.95 -18.00 2.40
N VAL A 319 7.16 -17.09 3.35
CA VAL A 319 6.49 -15.79 3.36
C VAL A 319 7.47 -14.65 3.60
N ILE A 320 7.05 -13.44 3.21
CA ILE A 320 7.65 -12.17 3.62
C ILE A 320 6.60 -11.36 4.39
N THR A 321 7.02 -10.78 5.51
CA THR A 321 6.20 -9.90 6.36
C THR A 321 6.28 -8.44 5.88
N PRO A 322 5.40 -7.54 6.37
CA PRO A 322 5.44 -6.11 6.02
C PRO A 322 6.77 -5.43 6.38
N ASN A 323 7.42 -5.89 7.46
CA ASN A 323 8.76 -5.44 7.86
C ASN A 323 9.91 -6.18 7.16
N ASN A 324 9.68 -6.74 5.96
CA ASN A 324 10.65 -7.41 5.11
C ASN A 324 11.36 -8.65 5.70
N LYS A 325 10.87 -9.20 6.82
CA LYS A 325 11.39 -10.46 7.37
C LYS A 325 10.88 -11.64 6.55
N LYS A 326 11.81 -12.51 6.14
CA LYS A 326 11.50 -13.72 5.37
C LYS A 326 11.59 -14.95 6.24
N GLY A 327 10.71 -15.92 6.02
CA GLY A 327 10.77 -17.20 6.72
C GLY A 327 9.64 -18.13 6.34
N TRP A 328 9.40 -19.11 7.20
CA TRP A 328 8.44 -20.18 7.00
C TRP A 328 7.39 -20.16 8.11
N VAL A 329 6.13 -20.26 7.70
CA VAL A 329 4.99 -20.43 8.61
C VAL A 329 4.22 -21.69 8.24
N HIS A 330 3.73 -22.40 9.25
CA HIS A 330 2.92 -23.59 9.04
C HIS A 330 1.51 -23.18 8.57
N SER A 331 0.97 -23.88 7.58
CA SER A 331 -0.29 -23.57 6.91
C SER A 331 -1.48 -23.51 7.86
N LYS A 332 -1.51 -24.35 8.89
CA LYS A 332 -2.55 -24.35 9.94
C LYS A 332 -2.77 -23.00 10.64
N TYR A 333 -1.80 -22.08 10.58
CA TYR A 333 -1.88 -20.75 11.19
C TYR A 333 -2.15 -19.63 10.18
N ALA A 334 -2.36 -19.94 8.90
CA ALA A 334 -2.55 -18.94 7.87
C ALA A 334 -3.66 -19.36 6.91
N MET A 335 -4.51 -18.42 6.51
CA MET A 335 -5.50 -18.63 5.45
C MET A 335 -5.27 -17.64 4.31
N SER A 336 -5.88 -17.91 3.16
CA SER A 336 -5.89 -16.98 2.04
C SER A 336 -6.52 -15.66 2.46
N PHE A 337 -5.96 -14.55 1.99
CA PHE A 337 -6.47 -13.21 2.24
C PHE A 337 -6.81 -12.56 0.89
N ASP A 338 -8.10 -12.31 0.67
CA ASP A 338 -8.57 -11.51 -0.46
C ASP A 338 -8.78 -10.08 0.00
N ILE A 339 -8.00 -9.16 -0.56
CA ILE A 339 -8.10 -7.74 -0.25
C ILE A 339 -9.45 -7.13 -0.65
N ASN A 340 -10.19 -7.76 -1.57
CA ASN A 340 -11.53 -7.29 -1.95
C ASN A 340 -12.61 -7.73 -0.96
N GLN A 341 -12.27 -8.62 -0.04
CA GLN A 341 -13.15 -9.21 0.99
C GLN A 341 -12.46 -9.13 2.36
N PHE A 342 -11.61 -8.12 2.57
CA PHE A 342 -10.76 -8.05 3.75
C PHE A 342 -11.59 -7.88 5.02
N GLU A 343 -12.65 -7.08 4.98
CA GLU A 343 -13.55 -6.84 6.11
C GLU A 343 -14.23 -8.14 6.56
N GLN A 344 -14.74 -8.93 5.61
CA GLN A 344 -15.31 -10.26 5.87
C GLN A 344 -14.25 -11.23 6.37
N THR A 345 -13.04 -11.16 5.81
CA THR A 345 -11.93 -12.01 6.24
C THR A 345 -11.54 -11.71 7.69
N TYR A 346 -11.52 -10.45 8.11
CA TYR A 346 -11.28 -10.05 9.50
C TYR A 346 -12.33 -10.63 10.44
N LEU A 347 -13.60 -10.55 10.05
CA LEU A 347 -14.71 -11.11 10.82
C LEU A 347 -14.59 -12.64 10.94
N VAL A 348 -14.19 -13.33 9.87
CA VAL A 348 -13.94 -14.79 9.89
C VAL A 348 -12.78 -15.15 10.81
N VAL A 349 -11.65 -14.42 10.74
CA VAL A 349 -10.48 -14.62 11.61
C VAL A 349 -10.87 -14.44 13.07
N ALA A 350 -11.61 -13.38 13.39
CA ALA A 350 -12.04 -13.06 14.73
C ALA A 350 -12.98 -14.13 15.31
N ASN A 351 -14.05 -14.47 14.59
CA ASN A 351 -15.00 -15.49 15.03
C ASN A 351 -14.36 -16.86 15.19
N LYS A 352 -13.50 -17.26 14.23
CA LYS A 352 -12.77 -18.54 14.33
C LYS A 352 -11.92 -18.60 15.58
N LYS A 353 -11.23 -17.52 15.93
CA LYS A 353 -10.40 -17.48 17.14
C LYS A 353 -11.26 -17.45 18.41
N LEU A 354 -12.27 -16.60 18.46
CA LEU A 354 -13.14 -16.45 19.62
C LEU A 354 -13.87 -17.77 19.95
N ASN A 355 -14.34 -18.50 18.94
CA ASN A 355 -15.05 -19.78 19.09
C ASN A 355 -14.13 -21.01 19.25
N SER A 356 -12.82 -20.81 19.38
CA SER A 356 -11.85 -21.89 19.61
C SER A 356 -11.57 -22.08 21.11
N LYS A 357 -10.86 -23.16 21.46
CA LYS A 357 -10.28 -23.34 22.81
C LYS A 357 -9.06 -22.41 23.00
N ALA A 358 -9.30 -21.10 22.94
CA ALA A 358 -8.26 -20.07 23.01
C ALA A 358 -7.66 -19.97 24.42
N SER A 359 -6.33 -19.83 24.47
CA SER A 359 -5.61 -19.49 25.70
C SER A 359 -5.79 -18.01 26.09
N PHE A 360 -5.34 -17.62 27.28
CA PHE A 360 -5.27 -16.20 27.66
C PHE A 360 -4.48 -15.38 26.62
N GLY A 361 -3.29 -15.83 26.23
CA GLY A 361 -2.45 -15.13 25.25
C GLY A 361 -3.09 -15.04 23.87
N ASP A 362 -3.85 -16.06 23.45
CA ASP A 362 -4.63 -16.02 22.20
C ASP A 362 -5.70 -14.91 22.23
N LEU A 363 -6.38 -14.74 23.36
CA LEU A 363 -7.45 -13.76 23.54
C LEU A 363 -6.91 -12.34 23.66
N VAL A 364 -5.74 -12.17 24.30
CA VAL A 364 -5.01 -10.88 24.32
C VAL A 364 -4.61 -10.47 22.91
N ASP A 365 -4.04 -11.39 22.12
CA ASP A 365 -3.66 -11.09 20.73
C ASP A 365 -4.90 -10.80 19.86
N LEU A 366 -6.00 -11.55 20.07
CA LEU A 366 -7.28 -11.29 19.41
C LEU A 366 -7.85 -9.90 19.76
N TYR A 367 -7.79 -9.50 21.03
CA TYR A 367 -8.21 -8.18 21.48
C TYR A 367 -7.45 -7.07 20.73
N HIS A 368 -6.13 -7.19 20.62
CA HIS A 368 -5.31 -6.21 19.89
C HIS A 368 -5.62 -6.20 18.39
N PHE A 369 -5.81 -7.37 17.78
CA PHE A 369 -6.25 -7.47 16.41
C PHE A 369 -7.57 -6.72 16.19
N LEU A 370 -8.57 -7.00 17.02
CA LEU A 370 -9.91 -6.42 16.93
C LEU A 370 -9.92 -4.91 17.16
N ALA A 371 -9.15 -4.41 18.13
CA ALA A 371 -9.00 -2.98 18.40
C ALA A 371 -8.48 -2.21 17.17
N ARG A 372 -7.59 -2.83 16.38
CA ARG A 372 -7.09 -2.25 15.15
C ARG A 372 -8.14 -2.35 14.03
N VAL A 373 -8.59 -3.56 13.73
CA VAL A 373 -9.40 -3.79 12.52
C VAL A 373 -10.81 -3.22 12.60
N SER A 374 -11.36 -3.00 13.79
CA SER A 374 -12.66 -2.32 13.93
C SER A 374 -12.65 -0.89 13.40
N ASN A 375 -11.47 -0.26 13.31
CA ASN A 375 -11.28 1.09 12.77
C ASN A 375 -10.85 1.11 11.29
N GLU A 376 -10.51 -0.05 10.72
CA GLU A 376 -10.11 -0.20 9.32
C GLU A 376 -11.31 -0.50 8.41
N VAL A 377 -12.37 -1.12 8.95
CA VAL A 377 -13.55 -1.51 8.16
C VAL A 377 -14.48 -0.33 7.91
N THR A 378 -15.11 -0.31 6.73
CA THR A 378 -16.05 0.73 6.31
C THR A 378 -17.51 0.29 6.41
N GLN A 379 -17.80 -1.01 6.30
CA GLN A 379 -19.16 -1.51 6.45
C GLN A 379 -19.60 -1.44 7.91
N ILE A 380 -20.60 -0.60 8.19
CA ILE A 380 -21.11 -0.35 9.55
C ILE A 380 -21.52 -1.63 10.27
N LYS A 381 -22.12 -2.61 9.56
CA LYS A 381 -22.50 -3.91 10.12
C LYS A 381 -21.27 -4.72 10.59
N ILE A 382 -20.20 -4.74 9.78
CA ILE A 382 -18.97 -5.45 10.13
C ILE A 382 -18.24 -4.71 11.26
N ALA A 383 -18.23 -3.38 11.24
CA ALA A 383 -17.65 -2.57 12.33
C ALA A 383 -18.31 -2.89 13.67
N ALA A 384 -19.64 -2.93 13.72
CA ALA A 384 -20.41 -3.28 14.91
C ALA A 384 -20.08 -4.68 15.43
N GLU A 385 -20.02 -5.68 14.54
CA GLU A 385 -19.62 -7.05 14.90
C GLU A 385 -18.20 -7.10 15.47
N LEU A 386 -17.22 -6.48 14.82
CA LEU A 386 -15.82 -6.47 15.29
C LEU A 386 -15.67 -5.76 16.64
N LYS A 387 -16.42 -4.67 16.88
CA LYS A 387 -16.43 -3.98 18.18
C LYS A 387 -17.09 -4.81 19.28
N LEU A 388 -18.17 -5.53 18.99
CA LEU A 388 -18.74 -6.48 19.96
C LEU A 388 -17.73 -7.59 20.28
N LEU A 389 -17.13 -8.20 19.25
CA LEU A 389 -16.11 -9.23 19.43
C LEU A 389 -14.91 -8.72 20.24
N HIS A 390 -14.58 -7.43 20.15
CA HIS A 390 -13.49 -6.82 20.92
C HIS A 390 -13.80 -6.80 22.42
N LEU A 391 -15.03 -6.46 22.81
CA LEU A 391 -15.48 -6.54 24.21
C LEU A 391 -15.53 -8.00 24.69
N LEU A 392 -16.02 -8.91 23.85
CA LEU A 392 -16.06 -10.33 24.18
C LEU A 392 -14.67 -10.96 24.32
N ALA A 393 -13.70 -10.56 23.49
CA ALA A 393 -12.32 -11.00 23.61
C ALA A 393 -11.72 -10.53 24.95
N LEU A 394 -12.03 -9.30 25.39
CA LEU A 394 -11.63 -8.81 26.71
C LEU A 394 -12.28 -9.64 27.82
N GLN A 395 -13.60 -9.82 27.80
CA GLN A 395 -14.34 -10.58 28.79
C GLN A 395 -13.79 -12.02 28.93
N ARG A 396 -13.65 -12.73 27.81
CA ARG A 396 -13.08 -14.08 27.81
C ARG A 396 -11.63 -14.11 28.27
N SER A 397 -10.85 -13.06 28.03
CA SER A 397 -9.47 -12.99 28.54
C SER A 397 -9.45 -12.95 30.08
N LEU A 398 -10.40 -12.24 30.71
CA LEU A 398 -10.53 -12.16 32.18
C LEU A 398 -10.91 -13.52 32.77
N GLU A 399 -11.83 -14.24 32.13
CA GLU A 399 -12.24 -15.59 32.51
C GLU A 399 -11.09 -16.62 32.45
N LYS A 400 -10.05 -16.36 31.66
CA LYS A 400 -8.85 -17.22 31.56
C LYS A 400 -7.77 -16.89 32.59
N ILE A 401 -7.96 -15.89 33.45
CA ILE A 401 -6.98 -15.52 34.48
C ILE A 401 -7.20 -16.39 35.72
N PRO A 402 -6.22 -17.23 36.11
CA PRO A 402 -6.32 -17.97 37.36
C PRO A 402 -6.29 -17.00 38.55
N ARG A 403 -7.20 -17.14 39.51
CA ARG A 403 -7.33 -16.23 40.68
C ARG A 403 -6.00 -16.01 41.41
N TYR A 404 -5.25 -17.09 41.64
CA TYR A 404 -3.96 -17.06 42.34
C TYR A 404 -2.81 -16.43 41.52
N GLN A 405 -3.03 -16.14 40.24
CA GLN A 405 -2.03 -15.53 39.35
C GLN A 405 -2.37 -14.08 38.97
N GLN A 406 -3.45 -13.49 39.47
CA GLN A 406 -3.87 -12.13 39.10
C GLN A 406 -2.80 -11.05 39.35
N ASN A 407 -1.98 -11.24 40.38
CA ASN A 407 -0.90 -10.31 40.74
C ASN A 407 0.41 -10.58 39.96
N ASN A 408 0.48 -11.67 39.21
CA ASN A 408 1.67 -12.08 38.46
C ASN A 408 1.58 -11.64 36.99
N SER A 409 2.72 -11.28 36.40
CA SER A 409 2.81 -11.06 34.95
C SER A 409 2.56 -12.38 34.21
N PRO A 410 1.83 -12.39 33.08
CA PRO A 410 1.33 -11.22 32.32
C PRO A 410 -0.04 -10.68 32.77
N TYR A 411 -0.70 -11.32 33.73
CA TYR A 411 -2.08 -11.00 34.10
C TYR A 411 -2.22 -9.65 34.80
N SER A 412 -1.33 -9.34 35.74
CA SER A 412 -1.37 -8.07 36.47
C SER A 412 -1.19 -6.86 35.55
N GLU A 413 -0.29 -6.97 34.57
CA GLU A 413 -0.09 -5.95 33.54
C GLU A 413 -1.33 -5.77 32.65
N TRP A 414 -1.93 -6.89 32.24
CA TRP A 414 -3.14 -6.89 31.44
C TRP A 414 -4.31 -6.20 32.16
N LEU A 415 -4.53 -6.54 33.43
CA LEU A 415 -5.56 -5.97 34.29
C LEU A 415 -5.32 -4.47 34.53
N LYS A 416 -4.08 -4.09 34.91
CA LYS A 416 -3.72 -2.69 35.17
C LYS A 416 -3.98 -1.79 33.97
N GLN A 417 -3.58 -2.23 32.77
CA GLN A 417 -3.77 -1.47 31.53
C GLN A 417 -5.26 -1.35 31.12
N ARG A 418 -6.17 -2.18 31.65
CA ARG A 418 -7.60 -2.18 31.31
C ARG A 418 -8.52 -1.88 32.48
N GLN A 419 -7.99 -1.46 33.64
CA GLN A 419 -8.76 -1.21 34.85
C GLN A 419 -9.96 -0.28 34.64
N ALA A 420 -9.85 0.72 33.75
CA ALA A 420 -10.95 1.64 33.45
C ALA A 420 -12.16 0.96 32.79
N LYS A 421 -11.95 -0.19 32.14
CA LYS A 421 -12.94 -0.97 31.39
C LYS A 421 -13.44 -2.20 32.15
N ILE A 422 -12.87 -2.47 33.32
CA ILE A 422 -13.15 -3.67 34.12
C ILE A 422 -13.80 -3.22 35.42
N GLU A 423 -14.79 -3.97 35.85
CA GLU A 423 -15.35 -3.89 37.20
C GLU A 423 -15.07 -5.20 37.93
N TYR A 424 -14.82 -5.13 39.23
CA TYR A 424 -14.57 -6.32 40.04
C TYR A 424 -15.77 -6.60 40.91
N ASN A 425 -16.27 -7.82 40.82
CA ASN A 425 -17.29 -8.28 41.73
C ASN A 425 -16.59 -8.75 43.03
N ASN A 426 -16.75 -7.97 44.10
CA ASN A 426 -16.14 -8.26 45.40
C ASN A 426 -16.59 -9.60 46.00
N SER A 427 -17.78 -10.09 45.64
CA SER A 427 -18.33 -11.36 46.13
C SER A 427 -17.79 -12.57 45.37
N THR A 428 -17.44 -12.43 44.09
CA THR A 428 -16.95 -13.55 43.26
C THR A 428 -15.45 -13.49 42.95
N GLY A 429 -14.80 -12.35 43.19
CA GLY A 429 -13.38 -12.13 42.90
C GLY A 429 -13.03 -12.18 41.40
N PHE A 430 -14.04 -12.11 40.53
CA PHE A 430 -13.86 -12.06 39.08
C PHE A 430 -14.04 -10.64 38.56
N GLY A 431 -13.17 -10.26 37.62
CA GLY A 431 -13.34 -9.05 36.83
C GLY A 431 -14.28 -9.32 35.65
N SER A 432 -15.26 -8.45 35.45
CA SER A 432 -16.11 -8.39 34.25
C SER A 432 -15.80 -7.12 33.47
N VAL A 433 -16.06 -7.16 32.16
CA VAL A 433 -16.08 -5.95 31.34
C VAL A 433 -17.32 -5.14 31.74
N LYS A 434 -17.11 -3.85 32.03
CA LYS A 434 -18.18 -2.92 32.42
C LYS A 434 -19.39 -2.98 31.48
N ARG A 435 -20.58 -3.18 32.04
CA ARG A 435 -21.84 -3.24 31.28
C ARG A 435 -22.11 -1.96 30.49
N GLU A 436 -21.66 -0.82 30.98
CA GLU A 436 -21.80 0.48 30.32
C GLU A 436 -21.12 0.50 28.94
N LEU A 437 -20.02 -0.26 28.76
CA LEU A 437 -19.35 -0.34 27.46
C LEU A 437 -20.20 -1.05 26.41
N PHE A 438 -21.01 -2.04 26.82
CA PHE A 438 -21.97 -2.70 25.95
C PHE A 438 -23.18 -1.80 25.69
N GLN A 439 -23.65 -1.04 26.67
CA GLN A 439 -24.73 -0.07 26.50
C GLN A 439 -24.34 1.04 25.51
N GLN A 440 -23.14 1.60 25.64
CA GLN A 440 -22.61 2.59 24.68
C GLN A 440 -22.52 2.01 23.26
N LEU A 441 -22.06 0.76 23.14
CA LEU A 441 -21.99 0.10 21.83
C LEU A 441 -23.38 -0.18 21.26
N HIS A 442 -24.34 -0.56 22.10
CA HIS A 442 -25.74 -0.73 21.72
C HIS A 442 -26.34 0.58 21.21
N GLU A 443 -26.15 1.68 21.94
CA GLU A 443 -26.62 3.00 21.52
C GLU A 443 -26.01 3.43 20.18
N GLU A 444 -24.69 3.25 20.02
CA GLU A 444 -23.96 3.55 18.78
C GLU A 444 -24.54 2.81 17.57
N TYR A 445 -25.02 1.57 17.75
CA TYR A 445 -25.52 0.70 16.68
C TYR A 445 -27.00 0.34 16.81
N SER A 446 -27.79 1.15 17.51
CA SER A 446 -29.21 0.90 17.84
C SER A 446 -30.09 0.64 16.61
N GLY A 447 -29.75 1.23 15.46
CA GLY A 447 -30.46 1.02 14.19
C GLY A 447 -30.11 -0.29 13.45
N LEU A 448 -29.25 -1.16 14.01
CA LEU A 448 -28.82 -2.40 13.38
C LEU A 448 -29.36 -3.63 14.13
N PRO A 449 -29.63 -4.76 13.43
CA PRO A 449 -30.08 -6.00 14.07
C PRO A 449 -29.15 -6.56 15.15
N ILE A 450 -27.88 -6.14 15.17
CA ILE A 450 -26.90 -6.56 16.17
C ILE A 450 -27.11 -5.90 17.54
N ALA A 451 -27.85 -4.78 17.63
CA ALA A 451 -28.06 -4.04 18.86
C ALA A 451 -28.54 -4.94 20.01
N GLU A 452 -29.62 -5.70 19.78
CA GLU A 452 -30.16 -6.64 20.78
C GLU A 452 -29.15 -7.69 21.24
N ARG A 453 -28.30 -8.17 20.31
CA ARG A 453 -27.24 -9.11 20.66
C ARG A 453 -26.17 -8.46 21.53
N ILE A 454 -25.82 -7.20 21.31
CA ILE A 454 -24.81 -6.50 22.10
C ILE A 454 -25.22 -6.48 23.58
N LEU A 455 -26.46 -6.10 23.90
CA LEU A 455 -26.92 -6.07 25.30
C LEU A 455 -27.09 -7.46 25.91
N ARG A 456 -27.52 -8.45 25.12
CA ARG A 456 -27.66 -9.84 25.59
C ARG A 456 -26.33 -10.47 25.97
N GLU A 457 -25.25 -10.07 25.30
CA GLU A 457 -23.90 -10.61 25.53
C GLU A 457 -23.12 -9.85 26.61
N ALA A 458 -23.70 -8.78 27.16
CA ALA A 458 -23.11 -8.04 28.27
C ALA A 458 -23.10 -8.92 29.55
N PRO A 459 -21.99 -8.96 30.29
CA PRO A 459 -21.86 -9.77 31.50
C PRO A 459 -22.75 -9.31 32.66
#